data_AF-A0A2W0DSQ8-F1
#
_entry.id   AF-A0A2W0DSQ8-F1
#
_cell.length_a   1.000
_cell.length_b   1.000
_cell.length_c   1.000
_cell.angle_alpha   90.00
_cell.angle_beta   90.00
_cell.angle_gamma   90.00
#
_symmetry.space_group_name_H-M   'P 1'
#
loop_
_entity.id
_entity.type
_entity.pdbx_description
1 polymer ?
#
loop_
_entity_poly.entity_id
_entity_poly.type
_entity_poly.pdbx_seq_one_letter_code
_entity_poly.pdbx_strand_id
1 'polypeptide(L)'
;MQVRAEAMLQLLGDHQGPGDAALQSTYAPRDPLAEYLQGRISTRQLRVLVEGLPTDSAFHRAHRDTDWRDSDWINRDSNSILRVLLYTVQSALSKSPVPKPDLLPAPVVAPSEEDEADAEYLAQQQAEMQQVADGWFANN
;
A
#
# COMPACT_ATOMS: atom_id res chain seq x y z
N MET A 1 28.72 -13.19 -21.19
CA MET A 1 28.07 -12.04 -20.52
C MET A 1 26.60 -11.91 -20.88
N GLN A 2 26.22 -11.94 -22.17
CA GLN A 2 24.83 -11.76 -22.65
C GLN A 2 23.77 -12.56 -21.86
N VAL A 3 23.94 -13.87 -21.69
CA VAL A 3 22.99 -14.74 -20.96
C VAL A 3 22.76 -14.32 -19.50
N ARG A 4 23.78 -13.78 -18.83
CA ARG A 4 23.64 -13.31 -17.44
C ARG A 4 22.91 -11.98 -17.37
N ALA A 5 23.16 -11.06 -18.31
CA ALA A 5 22.43 -9.80 -18.38
C ALA A 5 20.94 -10.02 -18.67
N GLU A 6 20.60 -10.98 -19.54
CA GLU A 6 19.21 -11.37 -19.81
C GLU A 6 18.53 -11.99 -18.58
N ALA A 7 19.22 -12.89 -17.87
CA ALA A 7 18.67 -13.47 -16.64
C ALA A 7 18.48 -12.43 -15.52
N MET A 8 19.33 -11.40 -15.49
CA MET A 8 19.18 -10.27 -14.57
C MET A 8 17.99 -9.38 -14.96
N LEU A 9 17.76 -9.13 -16.25
CA LEU A 9 16.55 -8.46 -16.76
C LEU A 9 15.29 -9.26 -16.39
N GLN A 10 15.31 -10.58 -16.52
CA GLN A 10 14.18 -11.42 -16.11
C GLN A 10 13.91 -11.40 -14.61
N LEU A 11 14.95 -11.19 -13.79
CA LEU A 11 14.81 -11.19 -12.33
C LEU A 11 14.35 -9.84 -11.78
N LEU A 12 14.88 -8.74 -12.31
CA LEU A 12 14.62 -7.38 -11.80
C LEU A 12 13.55 -6.64 -12.64
N GLY A 13 13.22 -7.13 -13.83
CA GLY A 13 12.26 -6.53 -14.74
C GLY A 13 12.62 -5.09 -15.12
N ASP A 14 11.61 -4.25 -15.22
CA ASP A 14 11.73 -2.82 -15.50
C ASP A 14 12.34 -2.03 -14.32
N HIS A 15 12.51 -2.67 -13.17
CA HIS A 15 13.01 -2.06 -11.93
C HIS A 15 14.50 -2.36 -11.69
N GLN A 16 15.31 -2.47 -12.74
CA GLN A 16 16.76 -2.73 -12.62
C GLN A 16 17.49 -1.68 -11.78
N GLY A 17 17.27 -0.38 -12.03
CA GLY A 17 17.92 0.70 -11.27
C GLY A 17 17.60 0.64 -9.77
N PRO A 18 16.30 0.59 -9.39
CA PRO A 18 15.89 0.40 -8.00
C PRO A 18 16.41 -0.92 -7.38
N GLY A 19 16.47 -2.01 -8.16
CA GLY A 19 17.01 -3.29 -7.75
C GLY A 19 18.49 -3.24 -7.40
N ASP A 20 19.29 -2.57 -8.23
CA ASP A 20 20.71 -2.36 -7.98
C ASP A 20 20.94 -1.54 -6.70
N ALA A 21 20.27 -0.38 -6.60
CA ALA A 21 20.36 0.46 -5.42
C ALA A 21 19.99 -0.30 -4.13
N ALA A 22 18.95 -1.13 -4.17
CA ALA A 22 18.51 -1.96 -3.05
C ALA A 22 19.55 -3.03 -2.66
N LEU A 23 20.15 -3.71 -3.65
CA LEU A 23 21.17 -4.72 -3.40
C LEU A 23 22.44 -4.10 -2.82
N GLN A 24 22.89 -2.96 -3.37
CA GLN A 24 24.06 -2.24 -2.86
C GLN A 24 23.83 -1.72 -1.45
N SER A 25 22.68 -1.10 -1.17
CA SER A 25 22.41 -0.55 0.17
C SER A 25 22.27 -1.62 1.24
N THR A 26 21.68 -2.77 0.91
CA THR A 26 21.38 -3.85 1.87
C THR A 26 22.59 -4.71 2.17
N TYR A 27 23.40 -5.00 1.14
CA TYR A 27 24.51 -5.94 1.26
C TYR A 27 25.89 -5.27 1.32
N ALA A 28 25.97 -3.94 1.34
CA ALA A 28 27.23 -3.22 1.53
C ALA A 28 28.02 -3.76 2.74
N PRO A 29 29.35 -3.94 2.62
CA PRO A 29 30.21 -3.51 1.50
C PRO A 29 30.30 -4.50 0.32
N ARG A 30 29.51 -5.57 0.33
CA ARG A 30 29.46 -6.55 -0.77
C ARG A 30 28.76 -5.93 -1.98
N ASP A 31 29.20 -6.32 -3.18
CA ASP A 31 28.54 -6.00 -4.46
C ASP A 31 28.00 -7.28 -5.12
N PRO A 32 26.76 -7.69 -4.80
CA PRO A 32 26.16 -8.90 -5.36
C PRO A 32 26.04 -8.89 -6.89
N LEU A 33 25.84 -7.71 -7.49
CA LEU A 33 25.67 -7.57 -8.93
C LEU A 33 26.99 -7.76 -9.65
N ALA A 34 28.07 -7.14 -9.17
CA ALA A 34 29.41 -7.40 -9.70
C ALA A 34 29.80 -8.86 -9.53
N GLU A 35 29.52 -9.49 -8.37
CA GLU A 35 29.77 -10.90 -8.15
C GLU A 35 29.02 -11.80 -9.14
N TYR A 36 27.76 -11.46 -9.45
CA TYR A 36 26.96 -12.19 -10.42
C TYR A 36 27.50 -12.02 -11.84
N LEU A 37 27.85 -10.79 -12.25
CA LEU A 37 28.40 -10.49 -13.58
C LEU A 37 29.77 -11.14 -13.78
N GLN A 38 30.59 -11.21 -12.73
CA GLN A 38 31.89 -11.90 -12.73
C GLN A 38 31.77 -13.42 -12.64
N GLY A 39 30.58 -13.96 -12.39
CA GLY A 39 30.37 -15.40 -12.32
C GLY A 39 30.61 -16.05 -10.97
N ARG A 40 30.87 -15.26 -9.92
CA ARG A 40 31.13 -15.76 -8.55
C ARG A 40 29.87 -16.29 -7.87
N ILE A 41 28.71 -15.75 -8.24
CA ILE A 41 27.41 -16.28 -7.79
C ILE A 41 26.53 -16.68 -8.98
N SER A 42 25.63 -17.64 -8.73
CA SER A 42 24.64 -18.15 -9.67
C SER A 42 23.37 -17.32 -9.68
N THR A 43 22.54 -17.48 -10.72
CA THR A 43 21.23 -16.81 -10.82
C THR A 43 20.31 -17.18 -9.66
N ARG A 44 20.38 -18.43 -9.16
CA ARG A 44 19.60 -18.87 -7.99
C ARG A 44 20.04 -18.14 -6.71
N GLN A 45 21.34 -17.94 -6.54
CA GLN A 45 21.86 -17.17 -5.39
C GLN A 45 21.47 -15.71 -5.50
N LEU A 46 21.54 -15.11 -6.70
CA LEU A 46 21.08 -13.73 -6.90
C LEU A 46 19.58 -13.58 -6.58
N ARG A 47 18.75 -14.55 -7.02
CA ARG A 47 17.32 -14.57 -6.69
C ARG A 47 17.07 -14.56 -5.19
N VAL A 48 17.76 -15.41 -4.42
CA VAL A 48 17.61 -15.45 -2.96
C VAL A 48 17.97 -14.10 -2.31
N LEU A 49 18.98 -13.40 -2.84
CA LEU A 49 19.34 -12.07 -2.34
C LEU A 49 18.27 -11.02 -2.67
N VAL A 50 17.65 -11.10 -3.84
CA VAL A 50 16.53 -10.20 -4.22
C VAL A 50 15.29 -10.48 -3.37
N GLU A 51 14.95 -11.75 -3.15
CA GLU A 51 13.84 -12.15 -2.28
C GLU A 51 14.08 -11.75 -0.81
N GLY A 52 15.33 -11.72 -0.37
CA GLY A 52 15.73 -11.28 0.96
C GLY A 52 15.82 -9.76 1.16
N LEU A 53 15.48 -8.95 0.13
CA LEU A 53 15.49 -7.49 0.28
C LEU A 53 14.42 -7.03 1.28
N PRO A 54 14.73 -6.03 2.14
CA PRO A 54 13.74 -5.44 3.04
C PRO A 54 12.53 -4.92 2.27
N THR A 55 11.33 -5.04 2.84
CA THR A 55 10.06 -4.57 2.21
C THR A 55 10.07 -3.07 1.87
N ASP A 56 10.88 -2.27 2.58
CA ASP A 56 11.13 -0.85 2.30
C ASP A 56 12.44 -0.62 1.50
N SER A 57 12.89 -1.58 0.71
CA SER A 57 14.00 -1.36 -0.22
C SER A 57 13.52 -0.57 -1.45
N ALA A 58 14.47 0.06 -2.16
CA ALA A 58 14.16 0.78 -3.39
C ALA A 58 13.46 -0.11 -4.44
N PHE A 59 13.83 -1.40 -4.49
CA PHE A 59 13.21 -2.39 -5.35
C PHE A 59 11.72 -2.59 -5.05
N HIS A 60 11.36 -2.81 -3.78
CA HIS A 60 9.97 -3.01 -3.36
C HIS A 60 9.14 -1.73 -3.40
N ARG A 61 9.76 -0.55 -3.23
CA ARG A 61 9.09 0.73 -3.48
C ARG A 61 8.76 0.95 -4.95
N ALA A 62 9.65 0.54 -5.85
CA ALA A 62 9.41 0.71 -7.28
C ALA A 62 8.26 -0.17 -7.82
N HIS A 63 7.92 -1.25 -7.11
CA HIS A 63 6.75 -2.10 -7.39
C HIS A 63 5.46 -1.61 -6.72
N ARG A 64 5.54 -0.62 -5.83
CA ARG A 64 4.35 -0.01 -5.23
C ARG A 64 3.88 1.13 -6.12
N ASP A 65 2.57 1.24 -6.27
CA ASP A 65 1.93 2.40 -6.91
C ASP A 65 1.96 3.67 -6.03
N THR A 66 2.65 3.61 -4.87
CA THR A 66 2.70 4.69 -3.88
C THR A 66 4.07 4.79 -3.23
N ASP A 67 4.50 6.02 -2.98
CA ASP A 67 5.73 6.34 -2.26
C ASP A 67 5.63 6.16 -0.74
N TRP A 68 4.43 5.86 -0.23
CA TRP A 68 4.20 5.68 1.20
C TRP A 68 4.84 4.40 1.70
N ARG A 69 5.61 4.54 2.78
CA ARG A 69 6.16 3.42 3.54
C ARG A 69 5.10 2.82 4.44
N ASP A 70 5.33 1.60 4.88
CA ASP A 70 4.43 0.90 5.80
C ASP A 70 4.29 1.69 7.11
N SER A 71 5.36 2.36 7.54
CA SER A 71 5.31 3.29 8.68
C SER A 71 4.37 4.46 8.45
N ASP A 72 4.29 4.99 7.23
CA ASP A 72 3.44 6.13 6.89
C ASP A 72 1.97 5.71 6.95
N TRP A 73 1.66 4.53 6.43
CA TRP A 73 0.34 3.89 6.57
C TRP A 73 -0.05 3.69 8.03
N ILE A 74 0.81 3.04 8.82
CA ILE A 74 0.55 2.77 10.25
C ILE A 74 0.34 4.08 11.02
N ASN A 75 1.17 5.09 10.76
CA ASN A 75 1.06 6.38 11.44
C ASN A 75 -0.26 7.09 11.11
N ARG A 76 -0.67 7.07 9.84
CA ARG A 76 -1.93 7.65 9.39
C ARG A 76 -3.13 6.93 10.01
N ASP A 77 -3.14 5.61 9.99
CA ASP A 77 -4.24 4.80 10.54
C ASP A 77 -4.34 4.98 12.06
N SER A 78 -3.21 4.95 12.76
CA SER A 78 -3.16 5.22 14.19
C SER A 78 -3.71 6.60 14.53
N ASN A 79 -3.34 7.64 13.76
CA ASN A 79 -3.88 8.98 13.93
C ASN A 79 -5.40 9.03 13.71
N SER A 80 -5.87 8.37 12.66
CA SER A 80 -7.29 8.32 12.29
C SER A 80 -8.12 7.61 13.36
N ILE A 81 -7.67 6.44 13.83
CA ILE A 81 -8.33 5.67 14.89
C ILE A 81 -8.40 6.49 16.18
N LEU A 82 -7.31 7.15 16.58
CA LEU A 82 -7.29 7.97 17.79
C LEU A 82 -8.27 9.15 17.70
N ARG A 83 -8.37 9.81 16.53
CA ARG A 83 -9.35 10.87 16.30
C ARG A 83 -10.79 10.37 16.40
N VAL A 84 -11.08 9.21 15.81
CA VAL A 84 -12.40 8.58 15.89
C VAL A 84 -12.73 8.16 17.32
N LEU A 85 -11.80 7.55 18.05
CA LEU A 85 -11.99 7.18 19.46
C LEU A 85 -12.26 8.40 20.33
N LEU A 86 -11.49 9.48 20.15
CA LEU A 86 -11.71 10.73 20.88
C LEU A 86 -13.10 11.32 20.58
N TYR A 87 -13.48 11.32 19.30
CA TYR A 87 -14.82 11.75 18.88
C TYR A 87 -15.92 10.91 19.51
N THR A 88 -15.78 9.58 19.52
CA THR A 88 -16.77 8.67 20.11
C THR A 88 -16.92 8.91 21.62
N VAL A 89 -15.81 9.06 22.33
CA VAL A 89 -15.84 9.36 23.78
C VAL A 89 -16.45 10.73 24.05
N GLN A 90 -16.06 11.77 23.30
CA GLN A 90 -16.62 13.12 23.45
C GLN A 90 -18.11 13.15 23.12
N SER A 91 -18.53 12.47 22.07
CA SER A 91 -19.94 12.38 21.67
C SER A 91 -20.78 11.66 22.72
N ALA A 92 -20.24 10.60 23.35
CA ALA A 92 -20.92 9.88 24.42
C ALA A 92 -21.05 10.70 25.72
N LEU A 93 -20.07 11.56 26.01
CA LEU A 93 -20.03 12.35 27.24
C LEU A 93 -20.71 13.72 27.12
N SER A 94 -20.79 14.28 25.91
CA SER A 94 -21.34 15.61 25.71
C SER A 94 -22.85 15.57 25.46
N LYS A 95 -23.54 16.64 25.88
CA LYS A 95 -24.98 16.84 25.60
C LYS A 95 -25.24 17.56 24.29
N SER A 96 -24.18 17.93 23.56
CA SER A 96 -24.25 18.73 22.34
C SER A 96 -23.61 17.96 21.19
N PRO A 97 -24.09 18.13 19.95
CA PRO A 97 -23.48 17.45 18.81
C PRO A 97 -22.02 17.87 18.66
N VAL A 98 -21.11 16.89 18.74
CA VAL A 98 -19.68 17.07 18.50
C VAL A 98 -19.44 16.96 16.99
N PRO A 99 -18.62 17.84 16.39
CA PRO A 99 -18.29 17.73 14.98
C PRO A 99 -17.50 16.44 14.71
N LYS A 100 -17.82 15.77 13.60
CA LYS A 100 -17.09 14.57 13.14
C LYS A 100 -15.63 14.94 12.86
N PRO A 101 -14.66 14.10 13.27
CA PRO A 101 -13.25 14.41 13.07
C PRO A 101 -12.89 14.35 11.58
N ASP A 102 -12.09 15.32 11.17
CA ASP A 102 -11.43 15.30 9.86
C ASP A 102 -10.24 14.33 9.90
N LEU A 103 -10.20 13.42 8.93
CA LEU A 103 -9.19 12.35 8.84
C LEU A 103 -8.12 12.76 7.84
N LEU A 104 -6.88 12.31 8.09
CA LEU A 104 -5.79 12.59 7.17
C LEU A 104 -6.05 11.94 5.79
N PRO A 105 -5.77 12.65 4.69
CA PRO A 105 -5.99 12.12 3.35
C PRO A 105 -5.16 10.87 3.11
N ALA A 106 -5.72 9.94 2.33
CA ALA A 106 -5.00 8.77 1.83
C ALA A 106 -4.08 9.22 0.69
N PRO A 107 -2.93 8.54 0.47
CA PRO A 107 -2.34 8.58 -0.86
C PRO A 107 -3.37 8.05 -1.85
N VAL A 108 -3.41 8.66 -3.04
CA VAL A 108 -4.35 8.29 -4.10
C VAL A 108 -3.93 6.93 -4.64
N VAL A 109 -4.48 5.87 -4.06
CA VAL A 109 -4.56 4.57 -4.70
C VAL A 109 -5.67 4.72 -5.73
N ALA A 110 -5.36 4.50 -7.01
CA ALA A 110 -6.40 4.45 -8.01
C ALA A 110 -7.45 3.43 -7.53
N PRO A 111 -8.75 3.78 -7.52
CA PRO A 111 -9.76 2.84 -7.09
C PRO A 111 -9.61 1.54 -7.88
N SER A 112 -9.56 0.43 -7.17
CA SER A 112 -9.58 -0.88 -7.82
C SER A 112 -10.97 -1.14 -8.40
N GLU A 113 -11.08 -2.07 -9.34
CA GLU A 113 -12.40 -2.49 -9.87
C GLU A 113 -13.33 -2.99 -8.74
N GLU A 114 -12.77 -3.54 -7.66
CA GLU A 114 -13.54 -3.93 -6.46
C GLU A 114 -14.07 -2.72 -5.69
N ASP A 115 -13.28 -1.63 -5.57
CA ASP A 115 -13.71 -0.41 -4.88
C ASP A 115 -14.87 0.30 -5.63
N GLU A 116 -14.86 0.23 -6.96
CA GLU A 116 -15.95 0.77 -7.80
C GLU A 116 -17.24 -0.07 -7.64
N ALA A 117 -17.12 -1.39 -7.64
CA ALA A 117 -18.25 -2.29 -7.43
C ALA A 117 -18.89 -2.12 -6.03
N ASP A 118 -18.07 -1.96 -4.99
CA ASP A 118 -18.55 -1.70 -3.63
C ASP A 118 -19.25 -0.34 -3.51
N ALA A 119 -18.77 0.69 -4.22
CA ALA A 119 -19.42 1.99 -4.27
C ALA A 119 -20.80 1.93 -4.95
N GLU A 120 -20.92 1.17 -6.03
CA GLU A 120 -22.21 0.92 -6.70
C GLU A 120 -23.19 0.17 -5.79
N TYR A 121 -22.72 -0.86 -5.09
CA TYR A 121 -23.53 -1.63 -4.14
C TYR A 121 -24.04 -0.78 -2.98
N LEU A 122 -23.18 0.07 -2.41
CA LEU A 122 -23.56 1.02 -1.35
C LEU A 122 -24.59 2.04 -1.84
N ALA A 123 -24.45 2.53 -3.07
CA ALA A 123 -25.42 3.45 -3.66
C ALA A 123 -26.80 2.79 -3.85
N GLN A 124 -26.83 1.51 -4.26
CA GLN A 124 -28.07 0.73 -4.36
C GLN A 124 -28.73 0.52 -3.00
N GLN A 125 -27.97 0.12 -1.97
CA GLN A 125 -28.52 -0.05 -0.61
C GLN A 125 -29.10 1.26 -0.05
N GLN A 126 -28.44 2.40 -0.29
CA GLN A 126 -28.94 3.70 0.16
C GLN A 126 -30.25 4.06 -0.55
N ALA A 127 -30.37 3.77 -1.84
CA ALA A 127 -31.60 3.98 -2.61
C ALA A 127 -32.75 3.09 -2.10
N GLU A 128 -32.48 1.82 -1.78
CA GLU A 128 -33.46 0.89 -1.21
C GLU A 128 -33.90 1.32 0.18
N MET A 129 -32.96 1.68 1.06
CA MET A 129 -33.24 2.21 2.40
C MET A 129 -34.11 3.47 2.35
N GLN A 130 -33.84 4.37 1.39
CA GLN A 130 -34.62 5.60 1.22
C GLN A 130 -36.06 5.28 0.79
N GLN A 131 -36.25 4.32 -0.13
CA GLN A 131 -37.59 3.89 -0.53
C GLN A 131 -38.36 3.23 0.62
N VAL A 132 -37.69 2.42 1.44
CA VAL A 132 -38.30 1.81 2.64
C VAL A 132 -38.67 2.88 3.65
N ALA A 133 -37.81 3.87 3.88
CA ALA A 133 -38.11 5.00 4.76
C ALA A 133 -39.33 5.79 4.24
N ASP A 134 -39.33 6.20 2.97
CA ASP A 134 -40.41 6.97 2.37
C ASP A 134 -41.74 6.20 2.38
N GLY A 135 -41.72 4.88 2.14
CA GLY A 135 -42.88 4.01 2.23
C GLY A 135 -43.38 3.76 3.65
N TRP A 136 -42.49 3.76 4.65
CA TRP A 136 -42.84 3.61 6.06
C TRP A 136 -43.47 4.90 6.65
N PHE A 137 -43.02 6.08 6.20
CA PHE A 137 -43.59 7.37 6.58
C PHE A 137 -44.88 7.75 5.83
N ALA A 138 -45.20 7.08 4.72
CA ALA A 138 -46.44 7.31 3.97
C ALA A 138 -47.66 6.51 4.49
N ASN A 139 -47.42 5.49 5.33
CA ASN A 139 -48.46 4.55 5.83
C ASN A 139 -48.76 4.69 7.33
N ASN A 140 -48.24 5.72 8.00
CA ASN A 140 -48.58 6.13 9.38
C ASN A 140 -49.08 7.57 9.40
#